data_AF-A0A5J4PZH4-F1
#
_entry.id   AF-A0A5J4PZH4-F1
#
_cell.length_a   1.000
_cell.length_b   1.000
_cell.length_c   1.000
_cell.angle_alpha   90.00
_cell.angle_beta   90.00
_cell.angle_gamma   90.00
#
_symmetry.space_group_name_H-M   'P 1'
#
loop_
_entity.id
_entity.type
_entity.pdbx_description
1 polymer ?
#
loop_
_entity_poly.entity_id
_entity_poly.type
_entity_poly.pdbx_seq_one_letter_code
_entity_poly.pdbx_strand_id
1 'polypeptide(L)'
;MDTDLQSKFASLLLHLYEPTARLYLGSEALSLGLGGKQKVSRLAGLNRVRIDKGIEALISPAPSGSLRTEQRIRKKVGCRKLLKEKEGGLMEALESIIPPHTRGDPMNPLLFASKSLLHIEKALVEQGYK
;
A
#
# COMPACT_ATOMS: atom_id res chain seq x y z
N MET A 1 -1.29 -14.60 -36.19
CA MET A 1 -0.15 -14.17 -35.36
C MET A 1 -0.43 -12.86 -34.65
N ASP A 2 -0.50 -11.72 -35.36
CA ASP A 2 -0.69 -10.41 -34.70
C ASP A 2 -2.11 -10.24 -34.15
N THR A 3 -3.11 -10.79 -34.85
CA THR A 3 -4.52 -10.84 -34.45
C THR A 3 -4.73 -11.68 -33.18
N ASP A 4 -4.01 -12.79 -33.05
CA ASP A 4 -4.17 -13.73 -31.93
C ASP A 4 -3.53 -13.17 -30.66
N LEU A 5 -2.39 -12.49 -30.82
CA LEU A 5 -1.76 -11.79 -29.71
C LEU A 5 -2.60 -10.58 -29.25
N GLN A 6 -3.24 -9.88 -30.20
CA GLN A 6 -4.15 -8.78 -29.89
C GLN A 6 -5.41 -9.26 -29.16
N SER A 7 -6.02 -10.38 -29.57
CA SER A 7 -7.19 -10.95 -28.89
C SER A 7 -6.83 -11.44 -27.48
N LYS A 8 -5.63 -12.00 -27.31
CA LYS A 8 -5.08 -12.40 -26.01
C LYS A 8 -4.88 -11.20 -25.07
N PHE A 9 -4.38 -10.07 -25.57
CA PHE A 9 -4.28 -8.85 -24.78
C PHE A 9 -5.65 -8.30 -24.39
N ALA A 10 -6.61 -8.28 -25.32
CA ALA A 10 -7.95 -7.80 -25.05
C ALA A 10 -8.67 -8.63 -23.96
N SER A 11 -8.47 -9.95 -23.93
CA SER A 11 -9.10 -10.82 -22.93
C SER A 11 -8.38 -10.81 -21.59
N LEU A 12 -7.05 -10.96 -21.57
CA LEU A 12 -6.30 -11.14 -20.32
C LEU A 12 -6.10 -9.84 -19.53
N LEU A 13 -5.87 -8.71 -20.20
CA LEU A 13 -5.55 -7.46 -19.50
C LEU A 13 -6.69 -6.94 -18.62
N LEU A 14 -7.94 -7.30 -18.93
CA LEU A 14 -9.12 -6.95 -18.12
C LEU A 14 -9.14 -7.65 -16.75
N HIS A 15 -8.51 -8.81 -16.65
CA HIS A 15 -8.52 -9.64 -15.44
C HIS A 15 -7.24 -9.54 -14.63
N LEU A 16 -6.21 -8.85 -15.15
CA LEU A 16 -4.92 -8.69 -14.49
C LEU A 16 -4.83 -7.35 -13.77
N TYR A 17 -4.33 -7.38 -12.54
CA TYR A 17 -3.92 -6.17 -11.84
C TYR A 17 -2.71 -5.53 -12.53
N GLU A 18 -2.48 -4.24 -12.26
CA GLU A 18 -1.43 -3.47 -12.93
C GLU A 18 -0.03 -4.14 -12.86
N PRO A 19 0.44 -4.65 -11.69
CA PRO A 19 1.77 -5.25 -11.61
C PRO A 19 1.91 -6.52 -12.44
N THR A 20 0.90 -7.40 -12.42
CA THR A 20 0.92 -8.66 -13.17
C THR A 20 0.71 -8.43 -14.66
N ALA A 21 -0.18 -7.51 -15.04
CA ALA A 21 -0.34 -7.08 -16.43
C ALA A 21 0.97 -6.53 -17.02
N ARG A 22 1.73 -5.77 -16.22
CA ARG A 22 3.01 -5.22 -16.65
C ARG A 22 4.06 -6.29 -16.91
N LEU A 23 4.18 -7.27 -16.01
CA LEU A 23 5.09 -8.41 -16.18
C LEU A 23 4.72 -9.23 -17.42
N TYR A 24 3.43 -9.47 -17.63
CA TYR A 24 2.93 -10.21 -18.79
C TYR A 24 3.27 -9.52 -20.12
N LEU A 25 3.08 -8.20 -20.21
CA LEU A 25 3.47 -7.44 -21.40
C LEU A 25 4.98 -7.44 -21.63
N GLY A 26 5.76 -7.36 -20.55
CA GLY A 26 7.22 -7.46 -20.60
C GLY A 26 7.69 -8.82 -21.11
N SER A 27 7.07 -9.91 -20.67
CA SER A 27 7.45 -11.26 -21.11
C SER A 27 7.16 -11.46 -22.60
N GLU A 28 6.00 -11.03 -23.09
CA GLU A 28 5.65 -11.12 -24.51
C GLU A 28 6.59 -10.26 -25.37
N ALA A 29 6.99 -9.08 -24.88
CA ALA A 29 7.94 -8.22 -25.58
C ALA A 29 9.35 -8.84 -25.66
N LEU A 30 9.80 -9.55 -24.63
CA LEU A 30 11.06 -10.30 -24.64
C LEU A 30 11.01 -11.50 -25.58
N SER A 31 9.90 -12.26 -25.57
CA SER A 31 9.70 -13.41 -26.45
C SER A 31 9.71 -13.04 -27.94
N LEU A 32 9.24 -11.84 -28.28
CA LEU A 32 9.22 -11.33 -29.66
C LEU A 32 10.58 -10.78 -30.13
N GLY A 33 11.55 -10.57 -29.24
CA GLY A 33 12.90 -10.10 -29.58
C GLY A 33 12.95 -8.66 -30.12
N LEU A 34 13.74 -8.43 -31.17
CA LEU A 34 13.93 -7.11 -31.78
C LEU A 34 12.59 -6.52 -32.25
N GLY A 35 12.29 -5.30 -31.80
CA GLY A 35 11.02 -4.62 -32.12
C GLY A 35 9.81 -5.14 -31.32
N GLY A 36 9.97 -6.17 -30.49
CA GLY A 36 8.89 -6.75 -29.66
C GLY A 36 8.19 -5.70 -28.79
N LYS A 37 8.95 -4.78 -28.18
CA LYS A 37 8.40 -3.65 -27.41
C LYS A 37 7.44 -2.76 -28.21
N GLN A 38 7.82 -2.42 -29.45
CA GLN A 38 7.00 -1.57 -30.30
C GLN A 38 5.74 -2.32 -30.75
N LYS A 39 5.90 -3.61 -31.07
CA LYS A 39 4.80 -4.48 -31.49
C LYS A 39 3.77 -4.68 -30.38
N VAL A 40 4.22 -5.03 -29.16
CA VAL A 40 3.34 -5.18 -27.99
C VAL A 40 2.66 -3.87 -27.63
N SER A 41 3.37 -2.74 -27.68
CA SER A 41 2.77 -1.42 -27.43
C SER A 41 1.64 -1.11 -28.41
N ARG A 42 1.85 -1.39 -29.70
CA ARG A 42 0.85 -1.18 -30.76
C ARG A 42 -0.36 -2.11 -30.60
N LEU A 43 -0.14 -3.39 -30.31
CA LEU A 43 -1.21 -4.39 -30.22
C LEU A 43 -2.02 -4.25 -28.93
N ALA A 44 -1.36 -3.94 -27.80
CA ALA A 44 -2.03 -3.75 -26.51
C ALA A 44 -2.62 -2.34 -26.34
N GLY A 45 -2.24 -1.37 -27.18
CA GLY A 45 -2.67 0.03 -27.05
C GLY A 45 -2.11 0.73 -25.80
N LEU A 46 -0.92 0.30 -25.33
CA LEU A 46 -0.32 0.76 -24.08
C LEU A 46 1.01 1.49 -24.31
N ASN A 47 1.34 2.40 -23.40
CA ASN A 47 2.59 3.15 -23.44
C ASN A 47 3.81 2.22 -23.26
N ARG A 48 4.83 2.40 -24.10
CA ARG A 48 6.11 1.68 -24.07
C ARG A 48 6.76 1.69 -22.69
N VAL A 49 6.65 2.80 -21.95
CA VAL A 49 7.18 2.93 -20.58
C VAL A 49 6.61 1.85 -19.64
N ARG A 50 5.36 1.42 -19.84
CA ARG A 50 4.76 0.33 -19.05
C ARG A 50 5.44 -1.00 -19.35
N ILE A 51 5.74 -1.27 -20.62
CA ILE A 51 6.42 -2.50 -21.07
C ILE A 51 7.88 -2.49 -20.61
N ASP A 52 8.58 -1.37 -20.73
CA ASP A 52 9.98 -1.23 -20.28
C ASP A 52 10.09 -1.52 -18.78
N LYS A 53 9.20 -0.94 -17.95
CA LYS A 53 9.14 -1.25 -16.51
C LYS A 53 8.81 -2.72 -16.21
N GLY A 54 8.07 -3.40 -17.09
CA GLY A 54 7.80 -4.83 -16.98
C GLY A 54 9.04 -5.67 -17.27
N ILE A 55 9.78 -5.30 -18.30
CA ILE A 55 11.06 -5.93 -18.67
C ILE A 55 12.10 -5.71 -17.57
N GLU A 56 12.23 -4.49 -17.06
CA GLU A 56 13.11 -4.18 -15.91
C GLU A 56 12.75 -5.03 -14.69
N ALA A 57 11.46 -5.18 -14.38
CA ALA A 57 11.01 -6.01 -13.27
C ALA A 57 11.24 -7.52 -13.48
N LEU A 58 11.33 -7.99 -14.73
CA LEU A 58 11.67 -9.38 -15.06
C LEU A 58 13.18 -9.64 -15.03
N ILE A 59 13.99 -8.67 -15.48
CA ILE A 59 15.46 -8.78 -15.56
C ILE A 59 16.11 -8.54 -14.21
N SER A 60 15.59 -7.58 -13.44
CA SER A 60 16.06 -7.31 -12.08
C SER A 60 15.24 -8.12 -11.09
N PRO A 61 15.74 -9.25 -10.58
CA PRO A 61 15.07 -9.93 -9.48
C PRO A 61 15.15 -9.01 -8.25
N ALA A 62 14.09 -8.21 -8.01
CA ALA A 62 13.86 -7.65 -6.70
C ALA A 62 13.80 -8.82 -5.70
N PRO A 63 14.31 -8.66 -4.47
CA PRO A 63 14.39 -9.75 -3.51
C PRO A 63 13.02 -10.42 -3.41
N SER A 64 13.01 -11.74 -3.65
CA SER A 64 11.89 -12.63 -3.42
C SER A 64 11.38 -12.42 -1.99
N GLY A 65 10.42 -11.52 -1.83
CA GLY A 65 9.92 -11.08 -0.53
C GLY A 65 8.54 -10.45 -0.61
N SER A 66 7.74 -10.80 -1.63
CA SER A 66 6.30 -10.47 -1.63
C SER A 66 5.47 -11.22 -2.67
N LEU A 67 5.99 -12.24 -3.35
CA LEU A 67 5.11 -13.22 -4.00
C LEU A 67 4.61 -14.19 -2.93
N ARG A 68 3.77 -13.69 -2.01
CA ARG A 68 2.68 -14.38 -1.31
C ARG A 68 2.23 -13.58 -0.08
N THR A 69 0.92 -13.28 -0.08
CA THR A 69 0.05 -13.10 1.08
C THR A 69 -0.29 -11.69 1.58
N GLU A 70 0.27 -10.60 1.04
CA GLU A 70 -0.31 -9.27 1.30
C GLU A 70 -0.76 -8.61 0.00
N GLN A 71 -2.06 -8.75 -0.30
CA GLN A 71 -2.81 -8.10 -1.38
C GLN A 71 -2.86 -6.56 -1.20
N ARG A 72 -1.73 -5.90 -1.01
CA ARG A 72 -1.66 -4.44 -0.94
C ARG A 72 -1.02 -3.89 -2.20
N ILE A 73 -1.88 -3.41 -3.09
CA ILE A 73 -1.50 -2.67 -4.32
C ILE A 73 -0.69 -1.41 -3.96
N ARG A 74 -0.93 -0.81 -2.79
CA ARG A 74 -0.16 0.32 -2.27
C ARG A 74 0.91 -0.17 -1.31
N LYS A 75 2.16 0.27 -1.51
CA LYS A 75 3.20 0.19 -0.46
C LYS A 75 2.64 0.75 0.84
N LYS A 76 2.99 0.13 1.98
CA LYS A 76 2.71 0.69 3.31
C LYS A 76 3.24 2.13 3.29
N VAL A 77 2.32 3.10 3.37
CA VAL A 77 2.70 4.51 3.30
C VAL A 77 3.61 4.76 4.49
N GLY A 78 4.77 5.36 4.25
CA GLY A 78 5.64 5.90 5.29
C GLY A 78 4.97 7.12 5.92
N CYS A 79 3.85 6.92 6.61
CA CYS A 79 3.26 7.97 7.41
C CYS A 79 4.20 8.31 8.57
N ARG A 80 4.04 9.51 9.13
CA ARG A 80 4.67 9.82 10.42
C ARG A 80 4.27 8.69 11.38
N LYS A 81 5.27 8.06 12.00
CA LYS A 81 5.05 7.09 13.08
C LYS A 81 4.06 7.68 14.07
N LEU A 82 3.10 6.87 14.53
CA LEU A 82 2.10 7.29 15.51
C LEU A 82 2.80 7.91 16.72
N LEU A 83 2.21 8.93 17.36
CA LEU A 83 2.82 9.53 18.56
C LEU A 83 3.06 8.48 19.66
N LYS A 84 2.17 7.48 19.78
CA LYS A 84 2.36 6.29 20.64
C LYS A 84 3.67 5.54 20.40
N GLU A 85 4.20 5.54 19.18
CA GLU A 85 5.48 4.91 18.83
C GLU A 85 6.69 5.82 19.09
N LYS A 86 6.48 7.14 19.23
CA LYS A 86 7.54 8.13 19.44
C LYS A 86 7.70 8.49 20.91
N GLU A 87 6.60 8.60 21.64
CA GLU A 87 6.56 9.02 23.03
C GLU A 87 6.18 7.83 23.89
N GLY A 88 7.19 7.25 24.56
CA GLY A 88 6.97 6.21 25.56
C GLY A 88 6.09 6.73 26.69
N GLY A 89 5.16 5.90 27.17
CA GLY A 89 4.26 6.25 28.27
C GLY A 89 3.06 7.13 27.89
N LEU A 90 2.93 7.61 26.63
CA LEU A 90 1.80 8.46 26.23
C LEU A 90 0.43 7.78 26.46
N MET A 91 0.35 6.46 26.23
CA MET A 91 -0.89 5.72 26.49
C MET A 91 -1.17 5.58 27.99
N GLU A 92 -0.14 5.37 28.80
CA GLU A 92 -0.26 5.27 30.26
C GLU A 92 -0.70 6.62 30.85
N ALA A 93 -0.17 7.73 30.31
CA ALA A 93 -0.59 9.09 30.63
C ALA A 93 -2.07 9.32 30.28
N LEU A 94 -2.50 8.95 29.07
CA LEU A 94 -3.91 9.00 28.67
C LEU A 94 -4.81 8.12 29.57
N GLU A 95 -4.36 6.91 29.90
CA GLU A 95 -5.01 5.98 30.84
C GLU A 95 -4.98 6.48 32.29
N SER A 96 -4.16 7.44 32.66
CA SER A 96 -4.26 8.10 33.98
C SER A 96 -5.30 9.22 33.96
N ILE A 97 -5.46 9.89 32.82
CA ILE A 97 -6.29 11.10 32.68
C ILE A 97 -7.76 10.75 32.39
N ILE A 98 -8.03 9.66 31.67
CA ILE A 98 -9.36 9.28 31.15
C ILE A 98 -10.20 8.44 32.14
N PRO A 99 -9.72 7.29 32.67
CA PRO A 99 -10.48 6.39 33.54
C PRO A 99 -11.12 6.99 34.78
N PRO A 100 -10.51 7.95 35.53
CA PRO A 100 -11.20 8.58 36.65
C PRO A 100 -12.44 9.41 36.22
N HIS A 101 -12.65 9.56 34.92
CA HIS A 101 -13.72 10.33 34.30
C HIS A 101 -14.47 9.53 33.22
N THR A 102 -14.33 8.20 33.22
CA THR A 102 -15.08 7.33 32.32
C THR A 102 -16.47 7.08 32.88
N ARG A 103 -17.52 7.34 32.08
CA ARG A 103 -18.90 6.97 32.41
C ARG A 103 -19.29 5.74 31.60
N GLY A 104 -19.40 4.58 32.25
CA GLY A 104 -19.76 3.31 31.58
C GLY A 104 -19.13 2.09 32.25
N ASP A 105 -19.24 0.94 31.58
CA ASP A 105 -18.63 -0.32 32.03
C ASP A 105 -17.10 -0.27 31.81
N PRO A 106 -16.27 -0.42 32.86
CA PRO A 106 -14.81 -0.44 32.75
C PRO A 106 -14.27 -1.55 31.85
N MET A 107 -15.07 -2.57 31.52
CA MET A 107 -14.69 -3.67 30.64
C MET A 107 -14.93 -3.38 29.15
N ASN A 108 -15.53 -2.24 28.80
CA ASN A 108 -15.78 -1.86 27.40
C ASN A 108 -14.51 -1.28 26.74
N PRO A 109 -14.10 -1.75 25.55
CA PRO A 109 -12.94 -1.18 24.82
C PRO A 109 -13.12 0.29 24.44
N LEU A 110 -14.34 0.82 24.40
CA LEU A 110 -14.62 2.23 24.15
C LEU A 110 -14.83 2.99 25.46
N LEU A 111 -13.87 3.86 25.80
CA LEU A 111 -13.93 4.73 26.98
C LEU A 111 -14.68 6.03 26.65
N PHE A 112 -15.80 6.28 27.34
CA PHE A 112 -16.50 7.57 27.29
C PHE A 112 -15.88 8.55 28.29
N ALA A 113 -14.99 9.43 27.81
CA ALA A 113 -14.38 10.47 28.64
C ALA A 113 -15.36 11.63 28.92
N SER A 114 -15.48 12.05 30.18
CA SER A 114 -16.24 13.25 30.54
C SER A 114 -15.46 14.57 30.38
N LYS A 115 -14.14 14.50 30.15
CA LYS A 115 -13.27 15.64 29.86
C LYS A 115 -13.32 15.98 28.37
N SER A 116 -13.35 17.26 28.03
CA SER A 116 -13.17 17.69 26.64
C SER A 116 -11.72 17.48 26.18
N LEU A 117 -11.52 17.39 24.86
CA LEU A 117 -10.20 17.23 24.23
C LEU A 117 -9.17 18.25 24.77
N LEU A 118 -9.58 19.52 24.92
CA LEU A 118 -8.72 20.60 25.41
C LEU A 118 -8.23 20.39 26.86
N HIS A 119 -9.05 19.76 27.72
CA HIS A 119 -8.63 19.46 29.08
C HIS A 119 -7.66 18.28 29.14
N ILE A 120 -7.84 17.30 28.25
CA ILE A 120 -6.92 16.16 28.11
C ILE A 120 -5.57 16.64 27.57
N GLU A 121 -5.59 17.52 26.55
CA GLU A 121 -4.39 18.14 26.00
C GLU A 121 -3.61 18.92 27.06
N LYS A 122 -4.26 19.79 27.83
CA LYS A 122 -3.60 20.53 28.92
C LYS A 122 -2.96 19.60 29.95
N ALA A 123 -3.66 18.56 30.39
CA ALA A 123 -3.14 17.60 31.35
C ALA A 123 -1.95 16.81 30.78
N LEU A 124 -1.95 16.50 29.49
CA LEU A 124 -0.80 15.86 28.81
C LEU A 124 0.40 16.81 28.71
N VAL A 125 0.17 18.09 28.41
CA VAL A 125 1.23 19.11 28.38
C VAL A 125 1.85 19.32 29.76
N GLU A 126 1.05 19.31 30.83
CA GLU A 126 1.54 19.36 32.22
C GLU A 126 2.42 18.15 32.58
N GLN A 127 2.14 16.98 31.99
CA GLN A 127 2.95 15.76 32.14
C GLN A 127 4.17 15.72 31.19
N GLY A 128 4.37 16.75 30.36
CA GLY A 128 5.54 16.90 29.49
C GLY A 128 5.40 16.35 28.07
N TYR A 129 4.21 15.93 27.65
CA TYR A 129 3.92 15.46 26.29
C TYR A 129 3.59 16.62 25.34
N LYS A 130 3.89 16.49 24.04
CA LYS A 130 3.68 17.55 23.02
C LYS A 130 3.05 17.07 21.72
#